data_AF-A0A956STL5-F1
#
_entry.id   AF-A0A956STL5-F1
#
_cell.length_a   1.000
_cell.length_b   1.000
_cell.length_c   1.000
_cell.angle_alpha   90.00
_cell.angle_beta   90.00
_cell.angle_gamma   90.00
#
_symmetry.space_group_name_H-M   'P 1'
#
loop_
_entity.id
_entity.type
_entity.pdbx_description
1 polymer ?
#
loop_
_entity_poly.entity_id
_entity_poly.type
_entity_poly.pdbx_seq_one_letter_code
_entity_poly.pdbx_strand_id
1 'polypeptide(L)'
;MAHSRDGRFSFLEALGIGAIFTMVTLALGLGARVIRLDLVPEVHAEAYDKAVDPLSYMSVQMGTINGLTGPHLIISGANVHVRSGGGSTTEGACWDTGCSGLGNLIIGYNEAYADYKRTGIHNLVVGTKHGFRSHGGLVAGSHNQINQPYATVAGGQLNTVS
;
A
#
# COMPACT_ATOMS: atom_id res chain seq x y z
N MET A 1 45.18 39.81 58.03
CA MET A 1 44.92 40.28 56.66
C MET A 1 44.75 39.05 55.78
N ALA A 2 43.66 39.00 55.02
CA ALA A 2 43.10 37.81 54.36
C ALA A 2 44.05 37.10 53.38
N HIS A 3 43.88 35.78 53.19
CA HIS A 3 43.27 35.20 51.98
C HIS A 3 43.23 33.65 51.98
N SER A 4 42.17 33.10 51.33
CA SER A 4 42.14 31.80 50.62
C SER A 4 41.97 30.53 51.49
N ARG A 5 41.10 29.52 51.25
CA ARG A 5 40.43 28.94 50.05
C ARG A 5 39.24 28.08 50.52
N ASP A 6 38.05 28.24 49.95
CA ASP A 6 37.42 27.37 48.93
C ASP A 6 36.43 26.33 49.52
N GLY A 7 35.16 26.45 49.14
CA GLY A 7 34.11 25.50 49.54
C GLY A 7 32.73 25.76 48.93
N ARG A 8 32.65 26.51 47.83
CA ARG A 8 31.40 26.75 47.12
C ARG A 8 31.59 26.46 45.63
N PHE A 9 31.84 25.19 45.31
CA PHE A 9 31.62 24.70 43.95
C PHE A 9 30.11 24.75 43.70
N SER A 10 29.70 25.67 42.85
CA SER A 10 28.31 26.00 42.61
C SER A 10 27.60 24.87 41.85
N PHE A 11 26.38 24.55 42.26
CA PHE A 11 25.48 23.60 41.60
C PHE A 11 25.18 23.94 40.11
N LEU A 12 25.61 25.11 39.63
CA LEU A 12 25.35 25.61 38.29
C LEU A 12 26.38 25.12 37.24
N GLU A 13 27.59 24.69 37.65
CA GLU A 13 28.58 24.13 36.71
C GLU A 13 28.27 22.67 36.32
N ALA A 14 27.63 21.90 37.22
CA ALA A 14 27.27 20.50 36.97
C ALA A 14 26.13 20.35 35.94
N LEU A 15 25.19 21.30 35.89
CA LEU A 15 24.06 21.27 34.93
C LEU A 15 24.49 21.66 33.51
N GLY A 16 25.43 22.60 33.36
CA GLY A 16 25.94 23.03 32.05
C GLY A 16 26.76 21.95 31.35
N ILE A 17 27.61 21.23 32.09
CA ILE A 17 28.48 20.20 31.53
C ILE A 17 27.68 18.96 31.11
N GLY A 18 26.64 18.57 31.86
CA GLY A 18 25.79 17.43 31.50
C GLY A 18 24.99 17.63 30.21
N ALA A 19 24.46 18.83 29.99
CA ALA A 19 23.74 19.17 28.75
C ALA A 19 24.68 19.20 27.53
N ILE A 20 25.90 19.75 27.70
CA ILE A 20 26.93 19.76 26.66
C ILE A 20 27.37 18.34 26.33
N PHE A 21 27.60 17.49 27.34
CA PHE A 21 28.02 16.10 27.13
C PHE A 21 26.94 15.27 26.40
N THR A 22 25.65 15.52 26.71
CA THR A 22 24.52 14.88 26.04
C THR A 22 24.39 15.32 24.58
N MET A 23 24.54 16.61 24.30
CA MET A 23 24.52 17.16 22.93
C MET A 23 25.71 16.67 22.08
N VAL A 24 26.91 16.56 22.67
CA VAL A 24 28.10 16.03 21.98
C VAL A 24 27.92 14.53 21.67
N THR A 25 27.35 13.75 22.60
CA THR A 25 27.05 12.34 22.37
C THR A 25 25.98 12.15 21.28
N LEU A 26 24.95 13.01 21.25
CA LEU A 26 23.92 13.01 20.21
C LEU A 26 24.49 13.43 18.85
N ALA A 27 25.35 14.45 18.80
CA ALA A 27 25.99 14.92 17.57
C ALA A 27 26.98 13.90 17.00
N LEU A 28 27.73 13.20 17.84
CA LEU A 28 28.60 12.08 17.42
C LEU A 28 27.77 10.87 16.97
N GLY A 29 26.63 10.60 17.61
CA GLY A 29 25.70 9.55 17.22
C GLY A 29 25.00 9.82 15.87
N LEU A 30 24.58 11.07 15.62
CA LEU A 30 24.08 11.52 14.31
C LEU A 30 25.18 11.55 13.26
N GLY A 31 26.38 12.01 13.59
CA GLY A 31 27.55 11.95 12.71
C GLY A 31 27.87 10.52 12.30
N ALA A 32 27.85 9.55 13.22
CA ALA A 32 28.04 8.14 12.89
C ALA A 32 26.90 7.55 12.04
N ARG A 33 25.66 8.04 12.20
CA ARG A 33 24.50 7.65 11.36
C ARG A 33 24.54 8.26 9.97
N VAL A 34 25.03 9.49 9.84
CA VAL A 34 25.24 10.21 8.56
C VAL A 34 26.46 9.64 7.82
N ILE A 35 27.56 9.34 8.53
CA ILE A 35 28.73 8.65 7.95
C ILE A 35 28.40 7.24 7.48
N ARG A 36 27.44 6.53 8.13
CA ARG A 36 26.93 5.24 7.63
C ARG A 36 26.07 5.37 6.35
N LEU A 37 25.59 6.57 6.01
CA LEU A 37 24.98 6.85 4.72
C LEU A 37 26.03 7.12 3.64
N ASP A 38 27.14 7.78 4.01
CA ASP A 38 28.23 8.14 3.08
C ASP A 38 29.24 7.01 2.82
N LEU A 39 29.28 5.97 3.67
CA LEU A 39 30.20 4.82 3.55
C LEU A 39 29.51 3.54 3.04
N VAL A 40 28.46 3.65 2.23
CA VAL A 40 28.07 2.51 1.40
C VAL A 40 29.20 2.36 0.38
N PRO A 41 30.07 1.32 0.47
CA PRO A 41 31.09 1.12 -0.54
C PRO A 41 30.39 0.99 -1.90
N GLU A 42 30.97 1.56 -2.96
CA GLU A 42 30.55 1.36 -4.34
C GLU A 42 30.50 -0.15 -4.64
N VAL A 43 29.37 -0.79 -4.37
CA VAL A 43 29.11 -2.15 -4.78
C VAL A 43 28.71 -2.06 -6.25
N HIS A 44 29.70 -2.31 -7.11
CA HIS A 44 29.55 -2.69 -8.52
C HIS A 44 28.67 -1.77 -9.37
N ALA A 45 29.33 -0.99 -10.23
CA ALA A 45 28.75 -0.21 -11.33
C ALA A 45 28.23 -1.10 -12.48
N GLU A 46 27.51 -2.18 -12.18
CA GLU A 46 26.85 -3.04 -13.16
C GLU A 46 25.41 -3.31 -12.69
N ALA A 47 24.45 -2.57 -13.28
CA ALA A 47 22.99 -2.70 -13.17
C ALA A 47 22.23 -1.96 -12.03
N TYR A 48 22.52 -0.67 -11.77
CA TYR A 48 21.49 0.26 -11.26
C TYR A 48 20.73 0.91 -12.44
N ASP A 49 20.18 0.06 -13.32
CA ASP A 49 19.45 0.48 -14.52
C ASP A 49 17.93 0.30 -14.29
N LYS A 50 17.19 1.41 -14.41
CA LYS A 50 15.71 1.52 -14.52
C LYS A 50 14.80 1.10 -13.36
N ALA A 51 15.13 1.38 -12.11
CA ALA A 51 14.07 1.50 -11.10
C ALA A 51 13.35 2.86 -11.31
N VAL A 52 12.43 2.93 -12.28
CA VAL A 52 11.43 4.01 -12.27
C VAL A 52 10.62 3.81 -10.99
N ASP A 53 10.65 4.78 -10.08
CA ASP A 53 9.84 4.72 -8.87
C ASP A 53 8.36 4.55 -9.27
N PRO A 54 7.69 3.44 -8.87
CA PRO A 54 6.28 3.21 -9.19
C PRO A 54 5.37 4.37 -8.76
N LEU A 55 5.78 5.12 -7.74
CA LEU A 55 5.06 6.29 -7.24
C LEU A 55 5.13 7.49 -8.19
N SER A 56 6.02 7.48 -9.19
CA SER A 56 6.13 8.55 -10.20
C SER A 56 4.83 8.79 -10.97
N TYR A 57 3.99 7.77 -11.08
CA TYR A 57 2.70 7.86 -11.75
C TYR A 57 1.53 8.13 -10.79
N MET A 58 1.77 8.13 -9.47
CA MET A 58 0.73 8.20 -8.44
C MET A 58 0.80 9.53 -7.69
N SER A 59 -0.34 10.20 -7.54
CA SER A 59 -0.47 11.37 -6.67
C SER A 59 -1.72 11.28 -5.80
N VAL A 60 -1.66 11.83 -4.59
CA VAL A 60 -2.82 11.97 -3.71
C VAL A 60 -3.24 13.44 -3.68
N GLN A 61 -4.48 13.71 -4.07
CA GLN A 61 -5.06 15.05 -4.04
C GLN A 61 -6.13 15.13 -2.95
N MET A 62 -5.94 16.02 -1.97
CA MET A 62 -6.79 16.08 -0.77
C MET A 62 -8.08 16.88 -0.98
N GLY A 63 -8.05 17.87 -1.86
CA GLY A 63 -9.20 18.74 -2.14
C GLY A 63 -10.28 18.05 -2.97
N THR A 64 -11.41 18.73 -3.16
CA THR A 64 -12.49 18.27 -4.02
C THR A 64 -12.07 18.27 -5.50
N ILE A 65 -12.26 17.16 -6.21
CA ILE A 65 -12.13 17.05 -7.67
C ILE A 65 -13.51 16.77 -8.26
N ASN A 66 -13.98 17.61 -9.19
CA ASN A 66 -15.28 17.45 -9.87
C ASN A 66 -16.49 17.20 -8.94
N GLY A 67 -16.49 17.84 -7.75
CA GLY A 67 -17.56 17.69 -6.76
C GLY A 67 -17.45 16.47 -5.84
N LEU A 68 -16.46 15.59 -6.03
CA LEU A 68 -16.20 14.46 -5.13
C LEU A 68 -15.22 14.88 -4.01
N THR A 69 -15.54 14.56 -2.77
CA THR A 69 -14.66 14.81 -1.62
C THR A 69 -13.42 13.92 -1.70
N GLY A 70 -12.24 14.49 -1.49
CA GLY A 70 -10.98 13.75 -1.41
C GLY A 70 -10.84 12.91 -0.14
N PRO A 71 -9.70 12.21 0.04
CA PRO A 71 -8.55 12.19 -0.86
C PRO A 71 -8.79 11.38 -2.14
N HIS A 72 -8.18 11.83 -3.24
CA HIS A 72 -8.18 11.14 -4.53
C HIS A 72 -6.80 10.55 -4.81
N LEU A 73 -6.74 9.25 -5.06
CA LEU A 73 -5.57 8.64 -5.67
C LEU A 73 -5.67 8.80 -7.19
N ILE A 74 -4.72 9.50 -7.80
CA ILE A 74 -4.68 9.76 -9.24
C ILE A 74 -3.48 9.05 -9.86
N ILE A 75 -3.74 8.27 -10.91
CA ILE A 75 -2.71 7.60 -11.71
C ILE A 75 -2.61 8.32 -13.06
N SER A 76 -1.47 8.95 -13.35
CA SER A 76 -1.25 9.75 -14.56
C SER A 76 -0.07 9.20 -15.35
N GLY A 77 -0.20 9.09 -16.68
CA GLY A 77 0.89 8.61 -17.55
C GLY A 77 1.15 7.09 -17.48
N ALA A 78 0.29 6.31 -16.81
CA ALA A 78 0.41 4.86 -16.71
C ALA A 78 -0.95 4.15 -16.83
N ASN A 79 -0.91 2.89 -17.29
CA ASN A 79 -2.06 1.97 -17.26
C ASN A 79 -2.11 1.22 -15.91
N VAL A 80 -3.31 0.82 -15.49
CA VAL A 80 -3.50 0.00 -14.28
C VAL A 80 -3.84 -1.43 -14.67
N HIS A 81 -3.00 -2.38 -14.27
CA HIS A 81 -3.26 -3.80 -14.44
C HIS A 81 -3.52 -4.43 -13.07
N VAL A 82 -4.75 -4.91 -12.83
CA VAL A 82 -5.10 -5.66 -11.63
C VAL A 82 -4.97 -7.15 -11.96
N ARG A 83 -3.85 -7.75 -11.55
CA ARG A 83 -3.47 -9.12 -11.93
C ARG A 83 -3.42 -10.03 -10.71
N SER A 84 -3.72 -11.30 -10.94
CA SER A 84 -3.65 -12.34 -9.92
C SER A 84 -2.23 -12.85 -9.68
N GLY A 85 -1.33 -12.66 -10.65
CA GLY A 85 0.05 -13.15 -10.62
C GLY A 85 0.25 -14.51 -11.30
N GLY A 86 -0.81 -15.23 -11.68
CA GLY A 86 -0.72 -16.57 -12.27
C GLY A 86 -0.27 -16.66 -13.74
N GLY A 87 0.24 -15.57 -14.34
CA GLY A 87 0.81 -15.57 -15.69
C GLY A 87 -0.18 -15.66 -16.86
N SER A 88 -1.46 -15.91 -16.62
CA SER A 88 -2.54 -15.98 -17.62
C SER A 88 -3.87 -15.52 -17.02
N THR A 89 -4.78 -14.98 -17.85
CA THR A 89 -6.15 -14.62 -17.46
C THR A 89 -6.95 -15.81 -16.94
N THR A 90 -6.58 -17.02 -17.35
CA THR A 90 -7.30 -18.24 -16.99
C THR A 90 -6.62 -19.00 -15.86
N GLU A 91 -5.41 -18.63 -15.42
CA GLU A 91 -4.61 -19.38 -14.42
C GLU A 91 -4.51 -20.89 -14.69
N GLY A 92 -4.22 -21.29 -15.93
CA GLY A 92 -4.24 -22.72 -16.30
C GLY A 92 -5.65 -23.29 -16.40
N ALA A 93 -6.61 -22.40 -16.59
CA ALA A 93 -8.04 -22.64 -16.71
C ALA A 93 -8.70 -23.00 -15.39
N CYS A 94 -8.97 -21.97 -14.60
CA CYS A 94 -9.70 -22.08 -13.35
C CYS A 94 -11.19 -21.77 -13.62
N TRP A 95 -12.06 -22.79 -13.45
CA TRP A 95 -13.50 -22.69 -13.76
C TRP A 95 -14.39 -22.68 -12.52
N ASP A 96 -13.91 -23.17 -11.37
CA ASP A 96 -14.68 -23.20 -10.11
C ASP A 96 -13.75 -23.33 -8.89
N THR A 97 -12.84 -24.30 -8.96
CA THR A 97 -11.79 -24.56 -7.97
C THR A 97 -10.40 -24.27 -8.56
N GLY A 98 -9.44 -23.92 -7.70
CA GLY A 98 -8.05 -23.70 -8.10
C GLY A 98 -7.70 -22.28 -8.59
N CYS A 99 -8.67 -21.39 -8.74
CA CYS A 99 -8.39 -19.96 -8.93
C CYS A 99 -7.74 -19.36 -7.67
N SER A 100 -6.81 -18.41 -7.84
CA SER A 100 -6.14 -17.72 -6.73
C SER A 100 -7.05 -16.75 -5.96
N GLY A 101 -8.16 -16.32 -6.56
CA GLY A 101 -9.03 -15.27 -6.00
C GLY A 101 -8.45 -13.84 -6.08
N LEU A 102 -7.29 -13.66 -6.70
CA LEU A 102 -6.59 -12.38 -6.81
C LEU A 102 -6.87 -11.67 -8.14
N GLY A 103 -6.46 -10.42 -8.24
CA GLY A 103 -6.61 -9.63 -9.48
C GLY A 103 -7.98 -9.02 -9.70
N ASN A 104 -8.85 -8.96 -8.68
CA ASN A 104 -10.17 -8.35 -8.76
C ASN A 104 -10.13 -6.86 -8.43
N LEU A 105 -10.94 -6.04 -9.13
CA LEU A 105 -11.22 -4.65 -8.74
C LEU A 105 -12.59 -4.60 -8.05
N ILE A 106 -12.61 -4.19 -6.78
CA ILE A 106 -13.82 -4.15 -5.95
C ILE A 106 -14.15 -2.70 -5.62
N ILE A 107 -15.38 -2.29 -5.93
CA ILE A 107 -15.96 -0.98 -5.59
C ILE A 107 -17.09 -1.21 -4.58
N GLY A 108 -16.89 -0.72 -3.36
CA GLY A 108 -17.70 -1.07 -2.19
C GLY A 108 -17.04 -2.17 -1.35
N TYR A 109 -17.75 -2.66 -0.33
CA TYR A 109 -17.20 -3.66 0.59
C TYR A 109 -17.44 -5.10 0.15
N ASN A 110 -18.38 -5.32 -0.78
CA ASN A 110 -18.83 -6.66 -1.17
C ASN A 110 -18.99 -7.57 0.08
N GLU A 111 -19.82 -7.18 1.03
CA GLU A 111 -19.96 -7.85 2.34
C GLU A 111 -20.32 -9.33 2.17
N ALA A 112 -19.85 -10.23 3.04
CA ALA A 112 -20.15 -11.66 2.93
C ALA A 112 -21.67 -11.95 2.94
N TYR A 113 -22.10 -12.96 2.18
CA TYR A 113 -23.49 -13.41 2.15
C TYR A 113 -23.59 -14.91 1.90
N ALA A 114 -24.30 -15.60 2.79
CA ALA A 114 -24.58 -17.04 2.70
C ALA A 114 -23.32 -17.85 2.33
N ASP A 115 -23.42 -18.70 1.33
CA ASP A 115 -22.37 -19.58 0.81
C ASP A 115 -21.75 -19.08 -0.51
N TYR A 116 -22.01 -17.82 -0.89
CA TYR A 116 -21.52 -17.23 -2.13
C TYR A 116 -19.99 -17.27 -2.17
N LYS A 117 -19.45 -17.95 -3.19
CA LYS A 117 -18.01 -18.09 -3.38
C LYS A 117 -17.43 -16.86 -4.04
N ARG A 118 -16.21 -16.50 -3.66
CA ARG A 118 -15.42 -15.37 -4.20
C ARG A 118 -14.03 -15.83 -4.58
N THR A 119 -14.01 -16.97 -5.25
CA THR A 119 -12.77 -17.63 -5.69
C THR A 119 -12.32 -17.11 -7.04
N GLY A 120 -13.18 -16.37 -7.75
CA GLY A 120 -12.86 -15.88 -9.08
C GLY A 120 -11.74 -14.84 -9.12
N ILE A 121 -11.13 -14.70 -10.28
CA ILE A 121 -9.99 -13.82 -10.57
C ILE A 121 -10.36 -12.80 -11.65
N HIS A 122 -9.67 -11.66 -11.71
CA HIS A 122 -9.83 -10.69 -12.80
C HIS A 122 -11.25 -10.15 -13.01
N ASN A 123 -12.05 -10.04 -11.94
CA ASN A 123 -13.42 -9.53 -12.02
C ASN A 123 -13.49 -8.05 -11.64
N LEU A 124 -14.47 -7.36 -12.22
CA LEU A 124 -14.95 -6.06 -11.75
C LEU A 124 -16.21 -6.27 -10.91
N VAL A 125 -16.15 -5.90 -9.63
CA VAL A 125 -17.19 -6.15 -8.63
C VAL A 125 -17.66 -4.82 -8.05
N VAL A 126 -18.94 -4.47 -8.20
CA VAL A 126 -19.49 -3.18 -7.79
C VAL A 126 -20.73 -3.35 -6.91
N GLY A 127 -20.63 -3.05 -5.62
CA GLY A 127 -21.74 -3.14 -4.69
C GLY A 127 -21.54 -4.17 -3.59
N THR A 128 -22.60 -4.91 -3.25
CA THR A 128 -22.68 -5.68 -2.00
C THR A 128 -23.05 -7.15 -2.25
N LYS A 129 -22.48 -8.04 -1.43
CA LYS A 129 -22.93 -9.44 -1.30
C LYS A 129 -22.90 -10.26 -2.57
N HIS A 130 -21.98 -9.96 -3.48
CA HIS A 130 -21.78 -10.71 -4.70
C HIS A 130 -20.98 -12.01 -4.47
N GLY A 131 -21.32 -13.01 -5.29
CA GLY A 131 -20.52 -14.21 -5.52
C GLY A 131 -19.96 -14.18 -6.94
N PHE A 132 -18.72 -14.63 -7.11
CA PHE A 132 -18.08 -14.73 -8.41
C PHE A 132 -17.06 -15.86 -8.41
N ARG A 133 -17.17 -16.71 -9.42
CA ARG A 133 -16.28 -17.84 -9.70
C ARG A 133 -15.72 -17.69 -11.12
N SER A 134 -14.64 -18.41 -11.42
CA SER A 134 -13.90 -18.29 -12.68
C SER A 134 -13.31 -16.88 -12.90
N HIS A 135 -13.35 -16.33 -14.13
CA HIS A 135 -12.54 -15.16 -14.48
C HIS A 135 -13.17 -14.20 -15.48
N GLY A 136 -12.72 -12.94 -15.45
CA GLY A 136 -13.03 -11.93 -16.45
C GLY A 136 -14.48 -11.43 -16.45
N GLY A 137 -15.18 -11.57 -15.33
CA GLY A 137 -16.58 -11.17 -15.21
C GLY A 137 -16.81 -9.77 -14.67
N LEU A 138 -18.03 -9.28 -14.87
CA LEU A 138 -18.55 -8.02 -14.32
C LEU A 138 -19.78 -8.33 -13.48
N VAL A 139 -19.79 -7.91 -12.22
CA VAL A 139 -20.95 -8.06 -11.34
C VAL A 139 -21.22 -6.78 -10.58
N ALA A 140 -22.41 -6.22 -10.77
CA ALA A 140 -22.85 -5.01 -10.09
C ALA A 140 -24.22 -5.19 -9.40
N GLY A 141 -24.49 -4.40 -8.38
CA GLY A 141 -25.79 -4.36 -7.67
C GLY A 141 -25.74 -5.00 -6.28
N SER A 142 -26.61 -5.97 -6.01
CA SER A 142 -26.76 -6.56 -4.68
C SER A 142 -27.06 -8.06 -4.76
N HIS A 143 -26.31 -8.91 -4.05
CA HIS A 143 -26.60 -10.36 -3.99
C HIS A 143 -26.62 -11.09 -5.35
N ASN A 144 -25.80 -10.66 -6.31
CA ASN A 144 -25.70 -11.33 -7.63
C ASN A 144 -24.56 -12.36 -7.66
N GLN A 145 -24.71 -13.44 -8.45
CA GLN A 145 -23.70 -14.46 -8.70
C GLN A 145 -23.32 -14.56 -10.18
N ILE A 146 -22.01 -14.60 -10.46
CA ILE A 146 -21.46 -14.91 -11.79
C ILE A 146 -20.53 -16.13 -11.68
N ASN A 147 -20.91 -17.27 -12.27
CA ASN A 147 -20.23 -18.55 -12.04
C ASN A 147 -19.45 -19.08 -13.25
N GLN A 148 -19.50 -18.39 -14.41
CA GLN A 148 -18.86 -18.81 -15.65
C GLN A 148 -17.79 -17.81 -16.12
N PRO A 149 -16.84 -18.24 -16.99
CA PRO A 149 -15.92 -17.34 -17.65
C PRO A 149 -16.67 -16.20 -18.35
N TYR A 150 -16.19 -14.97 -18.17
CA TYR A 150 -16.73 -13.77 -18.83
C TYR A 150 -18.20 -13.46 -18.53
N ALA A 151 -18.77 -14.04 -17.47
CA ALA A 151 -20.16 -13.81 -17.07
C ALA A 151 -20.39 -12.37 -16.59
N THR A 152 -21.56 -11.81 -16.92
CA THR A 152 -21.88 -10.41 -16.64
C THR A 152 -23.27 -10.25 -16.01
N VAL A 153 -23.33 -9.48 -14.93
CA VAL A 153 -24.55 -8.89 -14.36
C VAL A 153 -24.31 -7.39 -14.18
N ALA A 154 -24.96 -6.57 -15.00
CA ALA A 154 -24.76 -5.12 -14.99
C ALA A 154 -25.47 -4.37 -13.84
N GLY A 155 -26.33 -5.05 -13.07
CA GLY A 155 -27.07 -4.46 -11.94
C GLY A 155 -28.20 -5.35 -11.42
N GLY A 156 -29.05 -4.78 -10.56
CA GLY A 156 -30.19 -5.47 -9.96
C GLY A 156 -29.83 -6.32 -8.74
N GLN A 157 -30.74 -7.19 -8.32
CA GLN A 157 -30.61 -7.99 -7.11
C GLN A 157 -30.98 -9.46 -7.32
N LEU A 158 -30.24 -10.37 -6.66
CA LEU A 158 -30.50 -11.82 -6.63
C LEU A 158 -30.46 -12.51 -8.00
N ASN A 159 -29.67 -11.98 -8.95
CA ASN A 159 -29.43 -12.60 -10.25
C ASN A 159 -28.35 -13.68 -10.13
N THR A 160 -28.46 -14.75 -10.93
CA THR A 160 -27.41 -15.77 -11.08
C THR A 160 -27.16 -16.01 -12.56
N VAL A 161 -25.90 -15.94 -12.97
CA VAL A 161 -25.42 -16.36 -14.29
C VAL A 161 -24.57 -17.60 -14.10
N SER A 162 -25.00 -18.72 -14.68
CA SER A 162 -24.46 -20.07 -14.46
C SER A 162 -24.07 -20.76 -15.74
#